data_AF-A0A1I1VB98-F1
#
_entry.id   AF-A0A1I1VB98-F1
#
_cell.length_a   1.000
_cell.length_b   1.000
_cell.length_c   1.000
_cell.angle_alpha   90.00
_cell.angle_beta   90.00
_cell.angle_gamma   90.00
#
_symmetry.space_group_name_H-M   'P 1'
#
loop_
_entity.id
_entity.type
_entity.pdbx_description
1 polymer ?
#
loop_
_entity_poly.entity_id
_entity_poly.type
_entity_poly.pdbx_seq_one_letter_code
_entity_poly.pdbx_strand_id
1 'polypeptide(L)' 'MSSALHGFTTRLGKRAAYRRTLRELRALPLDTRLDLDIAGAEKSVARRAVYG' A
#
# COMPACT_ATOMS: atom_id res chain seq x y z
N MET A 1 -23.05 -18.53 10.86
CA MET A 1 -22.56 -18.74 9.48
C MET A 1 -22.23 -17.38 8.83
N SER A 2 -21.15 -16.69 9.23
CA SER A 2 -20.90 -15.30 8.79
C SER A 2 -19.44 -14.93 8.50
N SER A 3 -18.52 -15.90 8.42
CA SER A 3 -17.08 -15.60 8.32
C SER A 3 -16.59 -15.27 6.91
N ALA A 4 -17.30 -15.69 5.86
CA ALA A 4 -16.88 -15.50 4.46
C ALA A 4 -16.98 -14.04 4.00
N LEU A 5 -18.05 -13.33 4.39
CA LEU A 5 -18.26 -11.92 4.05
C LEU A 5 -17.22 -11.02 4.72
N HIS A 6 -16.86 -11.32 5.98
CA HIS A 6 -15.86 -10.56 6.72
C HIS A 6 -14.46 -10.67 6.10
N GLY A 7 -14.06 -11.86 5.65
CA GLY A 7 -12.78 -12.05 4.95
C GLY A 7 -12.72 -11.30 3.61
N PHE A 8 -13.84 -11.24 2.88
CA PHE A 8 -13.93 -10.53 1.59
C PHE A 8 -13.85 -9.02 1.74
N THR A 9 -14.60 -8.43 2.67
CA THR A 9 -14.55 -6.98 2.96
C THR A 9 -13.15 -6.58 3.43
N THR A 10 -12.51 -7.40 4.26
CA THR A 10 -11.14 -7.15 4.73
C THR A 10 -10.12 -7.16 3.58
N ARG A 11 -10.25 -8.09 2.63
CA ARG A 11 -9.38 -8.15 1.44
C ARG A 11 -9.55 -6.94 0.53
N LEU A 12 -10.80 -6.51 0.29
CA LEU A 12 -11.11 -5.32 -0.51
C LEU A 12 -10.59 -4.05 0.17
N GLY A 13 -10.76 -3.94 1.49
CA GLY A 13 -10.21 -2.84 2.29
C GLY A 13 -8.69 -2.75 2.19
N LYS A 14 -7.98 -3.87 2.37
CA LYS A 14 -6.52 -3.92 2.19
C LYS A 14 -6.10 -3.55 0.76
N ARG A 15 -6.84 -3.97 -0.25
CA ARG A 15 -6.54 -3.60 -1.64
C ARG A 15 -6.71 -2.11 -1.90
N ALA A 16 -7.73 -1.48 -1.34
CA ALA A 16 -7.96 -0.04 -1.41
C ALA A 16 -6.83 0.73 -0.68
N ALA A 17 -6.49 0.31 0.55
CA ALA A 17 -5.39 0.87 1.32
C ALA A 17 -4.07 0.80 0.55
N TYR A 18 -3.72 -0.38 0.01
CA TYR A 18 -2.51 -0.56 -0.81
C TYR A 18 -2.44 0.40 -1.99
N ARG A 19 -3.54 0.55 -2.75
CA ARG A 19 -3.59 1.47 -3.89
C ARG A 19 -3.42 2.92 -3.46
N ARG A 20 -4.05 3.32 -2.34
CA ARG A 20 -3.91 4.65 -1.76
C ARG A 20 -2.47 4.92 -1.34
N THR A 21 -1.86 4.03 -0.56
CA THR A 21 -0.47 4.14 -0.10
C THR A 21 0.50 4.24 -1.28
N LEU A 22 0.35 3.35 -2.29
CA LEU A 22 1.22 3.40 -3.47
C LEU A 22 1.08 4.72 -4.24
N ARG A 23 -0.14 5.27 -4.34
CA ARG A 23 -0.37 6.57 -4.97
C ARG A 23 0.31 7.68 -4.18
N GLU A 24 0.18 7.69 -2.85
CA GLU A 24 0.79 8.69 -1.98
C GLU A 24 2.33 8.63 -2.07
N LEU A 25 2.93 7.44 -2.01
CA LEU A 25 4.38 7.27 -2.17
C LEU A 25 4.87 7.78 -3.54
N ARG A 26 4.11 7.53 -4.61
CA ARG A 26 4.46 8.01 -5.97
C ARG A 26 4.22 9.49 -6.19
N ALA A 27 3.35 10.10 -5.38
CA ALA A 27 3.09 11.53 -5.43
C ALA A 27 4.18 12.35 -4.69
N LEU A 28 5.04 11.69 -3.92
CA LEU A 28 6.18 12.35 -3.28
C LEU A 28 7.17 12.89 -4.33
N PRO A 29 7.78 14.06 -4.07
CA PRO A 29 8.88 14.56 -4.87
C PRO A 29 9.98 13.51 -5.06
N LEU A 30 10.65 13.52 -6.22
CA LEU A 30 11.72 12.56 -6.51
C LEU A 30 12.81 12.61 -5.45
N ASP A 31 13.23 13.81 -5.04
CA ASP A 31 14.27 14.00 -4.02
C ASP A 31 13.89 13.32 -2.71
N THR A 32 12.67 13.53 -2.21
CA THR A 32 12.17 12.85 -1.00
C THR A 32 12.17 11.33 -1.14
N ARG A 33 11.87 10.81 -2.33
CA ARG A 33 11.88 9.36 -2.58
C ARG A 33 13.30 8.80 -2.61
N LEU A 34 14.26 9.57 -3.10
CA LEU A 34 15.68 9.21 -3.09
C LEU A 34 16.22 9.27 -1.65
N ASP A 35 15.90 10.33 -0.91
CA ASP A 35 16.31 10.51 0.49
C ASP A 35 15.83 9.37 1.39
N LEU A 36 14.60 8.89 1.16
CA LEU A 36 14.02 7.77 1.89
C LEU A 36 14.42 6.39 1.35
N ASP A 37 15.25 6.32 0.31
CA ASP A 37 15.64 5.09 -0.40
C ASP A 37 14.43 4.24 -0.85
N ILE A 38 13.35 4.92 -1.29
CA ILE A 38 12.13 4.28 -1.78
C ILE A 38 11.92 4.45 -3.28
N ALA A 39 12.76 5.23 -3.96
CA ALA A 39 12.68 5.43 -5.41
C ALA A 39 12.86 4.07 -6.14
N GLY A 40 11.81 3.61 -6.82
CA GLY A 40 11.78 2.29 -7.47
C GLY A 40 11.31 1.15 -6.56
N ALA A 41 11.27 1.35 -5.25
CA ALA A 41 10.78 0.40 -4.26
C ALA A 41 9.38 0.73 -3.72
N GLU A 42 8.67 1.73 -4.26
CA GLU A 42 7.40 2.21 -3.71
C GLU A 42 6.34 1.09 -3.63
N LYS A 43 6.36 0.14 -4.58
CA LYS A 43 5.47 -1.03 -4.58
C LYS A 43 5.75 -1.98 -3.42
N SER A 44 7.02 -2.30 -3.15
CA SER A 44 7.37 -3.22 -2.06
C SER A 44 7.12 -2.57 -0.70
N VAL A 45 7.42 -1.27 -0.57
CA VAL A 45 7.11 -0.47 0.62
C VAL A 45 5.60 -0.42 0.88
N ALA A 46 4.79 -0.04 -0.11
CA ALA A 46 3.33 -0.03 0.03
C ALA A 46 2.76 -1.42 0.37
N ARG A 47 3.33 -2.48 -0.21
CA ARG A 47 2.90 -3.85 0.06
C ARG A 47 3.21 -4.25 1.50
N ARG A 48 4.42 -3.95 2.00
CA ARG A 48 4.83 -4.22 3.38
C ARG A 48 4.00 -3.42 4.38
N ALA A 49 3.70 -2.15 4.12
CA ALA A 49 2.90 -1.32 5.01
C ALA A 49 1.44 -1.79 5.19
N VAL A 50 0.86 -2.49 4.21
CA VAL A 50 -0.57 -2.86 4.21
C VAL A 50 -0.80 -4.36 4.42
N TYR A 51 0.08 -5.20 3.90
CA TYR A 51 -0.03 -6.65 3.96
C TYR A 51 1.01 -7.32 4.86
N GLY A 52 2.07 -6.59 5.25
CA GLY A 52 3.10 -7.05 6.18
C GLY A 52 2.58 -7.14 7.61
#